data_AF-G9L3F8-F1
#
_entry.id   AF-G9L3F8-F1
#
_cell.length_a   1.000
_cell.length_b   1.000
_cell.length_c   1.000
_cell.angle_alpha   90.00
_cell.angle_beta   90.00
_cell.angle_gamma   90.00
#
_symmetry.space_group_name_H-M   'P 1'
#
loop_
_entity.id
_entity.type
_entity.pdbx_description
1 polymer ?
#
loop_
_entity_poly.entity_id
_entity_poly.type
_entity_poly.pdbx_seq_one_letter_code
_entity_poly.pdbx_strand_id
1 'polypeptide(L)'
;YDFHLRLVHQHVLGAHLVLRHGYHLTTFLRHFLAHHPDGPHFGRNHIYQGTLELSTPLIAAHQLYNYVADHASSYHMKPLRMARPGGPEHNEYALVSAWNSSGSYLDSEGLRHQDDFDVSLLVCHCAAPFEEQGEAERHVLRLQFFVVLTSQRELFPRLTADMRRFRKPPRLPPEPEAPGSSAGSPGEASGLGLAPGPTPLFPPLAAEVGVARARLAQLVRLAGGHCRRDTLWKRLFLLEPPGPDRLRLGGRLALAELEELLEAVHAKSIGDIDPQLDCFLSMTVSWYQSLIKVLLSRFPQSCRHFQSPDLGTQYLVVLNQKFTDCFVLVFLDSHLGKTSLTVVFREPFPVQPQDSESPPAQLVSTYHHLESVINTACFTLWTRLL
;
A
#
# COMPACT_ATOMS: atom_id res chain seq x y z
N TYR A 1 -16.33 -18.77 -22.62
CA TYR A 1 -16.03 -18.47 -21.21
C TYR A 1 -14.53 -18.43 -20.93
N ASP A 2 -13.83 -19.59 -20.86
CA ASP A 2 -12.41 -19.67 -20.49
C ASP A 2 -11.47 -18.80 -21.33
N PHE A 3 -11.68 -18.75 -22.65
CA PHE A 3 -10.94 -17.87 -23.56
C PHE A 3 -10.98 -16.40 -23.12
N HIS A 4 -12.15 -15.91 -22.70
CA HIS A 4 -12.32 -14.51 -22.30
C HIS A 4 -11.61 -14.21 -20.98
N LEU A 5 -11.67 -15.13 -20.01
CA LEU A 5 -10.95 -14.97 -18.74
C LEU A 5 -9.43 -14.98 -18.93
N ARG A 6 -8.91 -15.77 -19.88
CA ARG A 6 -7.49 -15.73 -20.27
C ARG A 6 -7.12 -14.40 -20.93
N LEU A 7 -7.98 -13.84 -21.78
CA LEU A 7 -7.75 -12.51 -22.35
C LEU A 7 -7.70 -11.42 -21.27
N VAL A 8 -8.57 -11.50 -20.26
CA VAL A 8 -8.54 -10.57 -19.11
C VAL A 8 -7.23 -10.68 -18.35
N HIS A 9 -6.80 -11.90 -18.02
CA HIS A 9 -5.52 -12.16 -17.37
C HIS A 9 -4.34 -11.57 -18.17
N GLN A 10 -4.28 -11.85 -19.48
CA GLN A 10 -3.23 -11.30 -20.36
C GLN A 10 -3.25 -9.78 -20.41
N HIS A 11 -4.44 -9.16 -20.45
CA HIS A 11 -4.57 -7.70 -20.45
C HIS A 11 -4.08 -7.08 -19.15
N VAL A 12 -4.39 -7.70 -18.00
CA VAL A 12 -3.89 -7.27 -16.67
C VAL A 12 -2.36 -7.30 -16.62
N LEU A 13 -1.74 -8.31 -17.21
CA LEU A 13 -0.27 -8.40 -17.34
C LEU A 13 0.32 -7.36 -18.32
N GLY A 14 -0.51 -6.70 -19.14
CA GLY A 14 -0.07 -5.76 -20.17
C GLY A 14 0.30 -6.42 -21.51
N ALA A 15 -0.05 -7.70 -21.71
CA ALA A 15 0.07 -8.37 -22.99
C ALA A 15 -1.14 -8.00 -23.87
N HIS A 16 -1.01 -6.95 -24.68
CA HIS A 16 -2.05 -6.45 -25.57
C HIS A 16 -2.12 -7.25 -26.88
N LEU A 17 -2.58 -8.49 -26.81
CA LEU A 17 -2.71 -9.34 -28.01
C LEU A 17 -4.01 -9.08 -28.79
N VAL A 18 -5.10 -8.70 -28.12
CA VAL A 18 -6.44 -8.61 -28.74
C VAL A 18 -7.25 -7.39 -28.27
N LEU A 19 -7.14 -7.01 -26.99
CA LEU A 19 -7.90 -5.90 -26.42
C LEU A 19 -7.21 -4.55 -26.64
N ARG A 20 -8.00 -3.54 -27.05
CA ARG A 20 -7.52 -2.16 -27.25
C ARG A 20 -6.92 -1.59 -25.96
N HIS A 21 -5.94 -0.71 -26.11
CA HIS A 21 -5.42 0.06 -24.97
C HIS A 21 -6.54 0.90 -24.36
N GLY A 22 -6.69 0.85 -23.04
CA GLY A 22 -7.79 1.52 -22.35
C GLY A 22 -9.13 0.78 -22.40
N TYR A 23 -9.16 -0.51 -22.71
CA TYR A 23 -10.41 -1.27 -22.67
C TYR A 23 -11.01 -1.29 -21.26
N HIS A 24 -12.31 -1.06 -21.17
CA HIS A 24 -13.01 -0.90 -19.88
C HIS A 24 -13.35 -2.25 -19.25
N LEU A 25 -12.34 -2.89 -18.65
CA LEU A 25 -12.43 -4.26 -18.12
C LEU A 25 -13.55 -4.44 -17.09
N THR A 26 -13.77 -3.48 -16.18
CA THR A 26 -14.81 -3.62 -15.14
C THR A 26 -16.21 -3.79 -15.73
N THR A 27 -16.57 -2.97 -16.71
CA THR A 27 -17.86 -3.05 -17.42
C THR A 27 -17.98 -4.37 -18.17
N PHE A 28 -16.92 -4.80 -18.87
CA PHE A 28 -16.89 -6.12 -19.49
C PHE A 28 -17.14 -7.25 -18.48
N LEU A 29 -16.43 -7.25 -17.35
CA LEU A 29 -16.57 -8.29 -16.32
C LEU A 29 -17.95 -8.30 -15.66
N ARG A 30 -18.53 -7.12 -15.38
CA ARG A 30 -19.90 -7.01 -14.85
C ARG A 30 -20.92 -7.60 -15.82
N HIS A 31 -20.84 -7.25 -17.11
CA HIS A 31 -21.73 -7.82 -18.12
C HIS A 31 -21.45 -9.33 -18.29
N PHE A 32 -20.20 -9.75 -18.28
CA PHE A 32 -19.82 -11.15 -18.43
C PHE A 32 -20.44 -12.04 -17.34
N LEU A 33 -20.37 -11.60 -16.07
CA LEU A 33 -21.00 -12.26 -14.92
C LEU A 33 -22.53 -12.24 -14.99
N ALA A 34 -23.12 -11.13 -15.45
CA ALA A 34 -24.58 -11.05 -15.62
C ALA A 34 -25.12 -12.06 -16.66
N HIS A 35 -24.33 -12.38 -17.70
CA HIS A 35 -24.71 -13.36 -18.72
C HIS A 35 -24.34 -14.80 -18.36
N HIS A 36 -23.37 -15.01 -17.45
CA HIS A 36 -22.87 -16.34 -17.07
C HIS A 36 -22.72 -16.44 -15.53
N PRO A 37 -23.83 -16.44 -14.77
CA PRO A 37 -23.77 -16.43 -13.30
C PRO A 37 -23.16 -17.71 -12.71
N ASP A 38 -23.50 -18.89 -13.26
CA ASP A 38 -23.06 -20.19 -12.74
C ASP A 38 -21.76 -20.70 -13.39
N GLY A 39 -21.27 -20.01 -14.42
CA GLY A 39 -20.19 -20.51 -15.28
C GLY A 39 -20.52 -21.82 -16.01
N PRO A 40 -19.76 -22.21 -17.04
CA PRO A 40 -19.95 -23.51 -17.68
C PRO A 40 -19.39 -24.63 -16.80
N HIS A 41 -20.09 -25.77 -16.71
CA HIS A 41 -19.66 -26.94 -15.94
C HIS A 41 -18.28 -27.49 -16.34
N PHE A 42 -17.87 -27.28 -17.60
CA PHE A 42 -16.57 -27.70 -18.15
C PHE A 42 -15.54 -26.56 -18.18
N GLY A 43 -15.85 -25.40 -17.58
CA GLY A 43 -14.93 -24.28 -17.43
C GLY A 43 -13.82 -24.62 -16.45
N ARG A 44 -12.58 -24.28 -16.82
CA ARG A 44 -11.41 -24.43 -15.93
C ARG A 44 -10.99 -23.13 -15.28
N ASN A 45 -11.49 -22.03 -15.82
CA ASN A 45 -11.23 -20.70 -15.30
C ASN A 45 -12.45 -20.24 -14.53
N HIS A 46 -12.22 -19.45 -13.50
CA HIS A 46 -13.28 -18.99 -12.61
C HIS A 46 -13.14 -17.49 -12.37
N ILE A 47 -14.26 -16.84 -12.08
CA ILE A 47 -14.28 -15.42 -11.74
C ILE A 47 -15.20 -15.20 -10.56
N TYR A 48 -14.81 -14.30 -9.68
CA TYR A 48 -15.61 -13.84 -8.57
C TYR A 48 -15.64 -12.31 -8.55
N GLN A 49 -16.82 -11.74 -8.31
CA GLN A 49 -17.00 -10.31 -8.02
C GLN A 49 -17.33 -10.14 -6.54
N GLY A 50 -16.60 -9.23 -5.88
CA GLY A 50 -16.85 -8.87 -4.49
C GLY A 50 -16.79 -7.37 -4.26
N THR A 51 -17.33 -6.96 -3.12
CA THR A 51 -17.16 -5.62 -2.56
C THR A 51 -16.47 -5.71 -1.21
N LEU A 52 -15.71 -4.68 -0.88
CA LEU A 52 -15.04 -4.49 0.40
C LEU A 52 -15.25 -3.04 0.84
N GLU A 53 -15.81 -2.86 2.03
CA GLU A 53 -16.02 -1.54 2.62
C GLU A 53 -15.09 -1.38 3.83
N LEU A 54 -14.36 -0.26 3.88
CA LEU A 54 -13.40 0.04 4.93
C LEU A 54 -13.59 1.48 5.40
N SER A 55 -13.69 1.67 6.72
CA SER A 55 -13.81 2.99 7.33
C SER A 55 -12.46 3.72 7.32
N THR A 56 -12.46 4.99 6.89
CA THR A 56 -11.30 5.87 6.78
C THR A 56 -11.59 7.20 7.50
N PRO A 57 -11.58 7.24 8.84
CA PRO A 57 -12.05 8.42 9.59
C PRO A 57 -11.12 9.64 9.43
N LEU A 58 -9.81 9.42 9.25
CA LEU A 58 -8.82 10.50 9.19
C LEU A 58 -8.55 11.02 7.77
N ILE A 59 -8.97 10.27 6.74
CA ILE A 59 -8.65 10.56 5.34
C ILE A 59 -9.89 10.26 4.50
N ALA A 60 -10.26 11.17 3.61
CA ALA A 60 -11.37 10.91 2.70
C ALA A 60 -11.04 9.75 1.75
N ALA A 61 -12.02 8.88 1.49
CA ALA A 61 -11.85 7.66 0.70
C ALA A 61 -11.24 7.91 -0.69
N HIS A 62 -11.65 8.99 -1.37
CA HIS A 62 -11.11 9.36 -2.68
C HIS A 62 -9.62 9.75 -2.61
N GLN A 63 -9.20 10.44 -1.55
CA GLN A 63 -7.79 10.81 -1.36
C GLN A 63 -6.94 9.56 -1.15
N LEU A 64 -7.45 8.62 -0.34
CA LEU A 64 -6.77 7.35 -0.09
C LEU A 64 -6.64 6.50 -1.36
N TYR A 65 -7.70 6.40 -2.15
CA TYR A 65 -7.66 5.64 -3.41
C TYR A 65 -6.74 6.28 -4.46
N ASN A 66 -6.66 7.61 -4.52
CA ASN A 66 -5.72 8.28 -5.40
C ASN A 66 -4.28 8.09 -4.91
N TYR A 67 -4.04 8.17 -3.60
CA TYR A 67 -2.72 7.93 -3.00
C TYR A 67 -2.22 6.51 -3.27
N VAL A 68 -3.06 5.51 -2.99
CA VAL A 68 -3.35 4.35 -3.85
C VAL A 68 -2.59 4.25 -5.17
N ALA A 69 -3.26 4.78 -6.19
CA ALA A 69 -2.85 4.75 -7.58
C ALA A 69 -1.49 5.40 -7.82
N ASP A 70 -1.19 6.51 -7.15
CA ASP A 70 0.06 7.24 -7.30
C ASP A 70 1.27 6.44 -6.78
N HIS A 71 1.06 5.61 -5.74
CA HIS A 71 2.10 4.79 -5.10
C HIS A 71 1.87 3.29 -5.30
N ALA A 72 1.17 2.91 -6.37
CA ALA A 72 0.71 1.54 -6.59
C ALA A 72 1.85 0.50 -6.52
N SER A 73 3.04 0.86 -7.03
CA SER A 73 4.23 -0.01 -7.01
C SER A 73 4.66 -0.39 -5.61
N SER A 74 4.58 0.52 -4.63
CA SER A 74 4.91 0.28 -3.22
C SER A 74 3.98 -0.74 -2.56
N TYR A 75 2.80 -0.99 -3.16
CA TYR A 75 1.82 -1.97 -2.67
C TYR A 75 1.67 -3.18 -3.59
N HIS A 76 2.64 -3.42 -4.50
CA HIS A 76 2.60 -4.51 -5.49
C HIS A 76 1.33 -4.49 -6.37
N MET A 77 0.87 -3.27 -6.66
CA MET A 77 -0.24 -2.99 -7.57
C MET A 77 0.29 -2.27 -8.82
N LYS A 78 -0.46 -2.37 -9.90
CA LYS A 78 -0.22 -1.63 -11.14
C LYS A 78 -1.48 -0.84 -11.49
N PRO A 79 -1.38 0.46 -11.79
CA PRO A 79 -2.53 1.22 -12.27
C PRO A 79 -2.83 0.80 -13.71
N LEU A 80 -4.10 0.49 -13.98
CA LEU A 80 -4.64 0.19 -15.30
C LEU A 80 -5.60 1.30 -15.70
N ARG A 81 -5.26 2.02 -16.77
CA ARG A 81 -6.13 3.05 -17.35
C ARG A 81 -7.25 2.37 -18.13
N MET A 82 -8.50 2.74 -17.85
CA MET A 82 -9.70 2.31 -18.54
C MET A 82 -10.38 3.55 -19.14
N ALA A 83 -10.51 3.59 -20.45
CA ALA A 83 -11.16 4.69 -21.15
C ALA A 83 -12.68 4.50 -21.11
N ARG A 84 -13.41 5.53 -20.68
CA ARG A 84 -14.87 5.58 -20.85
C ARG A 84 -15.24 6.12 -22.24
N PRO A 85 -16.37 5.70 -22.81
CA PRO A 85 -16.97 6.40 -23.96
C PRO A 85 -17.36 7.81 -23.50
N GLY A 86 -16.74 8.85 -24.06
CA GLY A 86 -16.93 10.24 -23.63
C GLY A 86 -15.68 11.11 -23.62
N GLY A 87 -14.50 10.56 -23.95
CA GLY A 87 -13.25 11.30 -24.11
C GLY A 87 -12.22 11.04 -22.98
N PRO A 88 -10.98 11.52 -23.15
CA PRO A 88 -9.86 11.24 -22.24
C PRO A 88 -10.02 11.83 -20.83
N GLU A 89 -10.89 12.83 -20.65
CA GLU A 89 -11.21 13.46 -19.36
C GLU A 89 -11.93 12.50 -18.39
N HIS A 90 -12.52 11.40 -18.89
CA HIS A 90 -13.30 10.44 -18.10
C HIS A 90 -12.57 9.09 -17.90
N ASN A 91 -11.24 9.09 -17.98
CA ASN A 91 -10.46 7.87 -17.76
C ASN A 91 -10.63 7.40 -16.31
N GLU A 92 -11.09 6.15 -16.15
CA GLU A 92 -11.08 5.46 -14.87
C GLU A 92 -9.74 4.76 -14.68
N TYR A 93 -9.27 4.70 -13.44
CA TYR A 93 -8.07 3.96 -13.08
C TYR A 93 -8.45 2.81 -12.16
N ALA A 94 -8.16 1.59 -12.60
CA ALA A 94 -8.23 0.39 -11.76
C ALA A 94 -6.85 0.07 -11.20
N LEU A 95 -6.80 -0.55 -10.03
CA LEU A 95 -5.59 -1.16 -9.49
C LEU A 95 -5.60 -2.64 -9.82
N VAL A 96 -4.51 -3.15 -10.36
CA VAL A 96 -4.39 -4.55 -10.74
C VAL A 96 -3.19 -5.21 -10.08
N SER A 97 -3.36 -6.47 -9.70
CA SER A 97 -2.27 -7.31 -9.22
C SER A 97 -2.46 -8.73 -9.74
N ALA A 98 -1.35 -9.44 -9.91
CA ALA A 98 -1.37 -10.83 -10.35
C ALA A 98 -0.35 -11.65 -9.57
N TRP A 99 -0.71 -12.90 -9.27
CA TRP A 99 0.16 -13.85 -8.59
C TRP A 99 -0.18 -15.27 -9.02
N ASN A 100 0.69 -16.22 -8.71
CA ASN A 100 0.45 -17.64 -8.96
C ASN A 100 0.00 -18.32 -7.66
N SER A 101 -0.91 -19.29 -7.79
CA SER A 101 -1.39 -20.10 -6.69
C SER A 101 -1.47 -21.56 -7.14
N SER A 102 -0.96 -22.47 -6.32
CA SER A 102 -1.10 -23.92 -6.53
C SER A 102 -2.09 -24.46 -5.50
N GLY A 103 -3.07 -25.23 -5.97
CA GLY A 103 -4.17 -25.68 -5.13
C GLY A 103 -4.64 -27.07 -5.50
N SER A 104 -5.02 -27.84 -4.46
CA SER A 104 -5.74 -29.09 -4.66
C SER A 104 -7.24 -28.88 -4.45
N TYR A 105 -8.07 -29.45 -5.32
CA TYR A 105 -9.52 -29.42 -5.20
C TYR A 105 -10.14 -30.78 -5.51
N LEU A 106 -11.36 -30.99 -5.02
CA LEU A 106 -12.19 -32.12 -5.40
C LEU A 106 -13.10 -31.68 -6.54
N ASP A 107 -13.17 -32.47 -7.61
CA ASP A 107 -14.18 -32.26 -8.64
C ASP A 107 -15.56 -32.77 -8.18
N SER A 108 -16.56 -32.60 -9.05
CA SER A 108 -17.93 -33.10 -8.81
C SER A 108 -18.02 -34.62 -8.67
N GLU A 109 -16.98 -35.36 -9.07
CA GLU A 109 -16.88 -36.82 -8.96
C GLU A 109 -16.11 -37.25 -7.70
N GLY A 110 -15.62 -36.29 -6.90
CA GLY A 110 -14.86 -36.54 -5.67
C GLY A 110 -13.38 -36.88 -5.92
N LEU A 111 -12.87 -36.70 -7.14
CA LEU A 111 -11.46 -36.92 -7.47
C LEU A 111 -10.63 -35.71 -7.08
N ARG A 112 -9.47 -35.98 -6.46
CA ARG A 112 -8.49 -34.95 -6.08
C ARG A 112 -7.68 -34.53 -7.30
N HIS A 113 -7.81 -33.27 -7.69
CA HIS A 113 -6.96 -32.63 -8.69
C HIS A 113 -5.99 -31.68 -8.01
N GLN A 114 -4.74 -31.64 -8.48
CA GLN A 114 -3.76 -30.63 -8.10
C GLN A 114 -3.47 -29.77 -9.32
N ASP A 115 -3.76 -28.47 -9.25
CA ASP A 115 -3.62 -27.57 -10.40
C ASP A 115 -2.90 -26.27 -10.00
N ASP A 116 -2.24 -25.68 -10.98
CA ASP A 116 -1.57 -24.39 -10.87
C ASP A 116 -2.43 -23.34 -11.55
N PHE A 117 -2.65 -22.22 -10.86
CA PHE A 117 -3.51 -21.15 -11.30
C PHE A 117 -2.78 -19.82 -11.32
N ASP A 118 -3.05 -19.03 -12.34
CA ASP A 118 -2.75 -17.61 -12.36
C ASP A 118 -3.95 -16.84 -11.82
N VAL A 119 -3.71 -16.04 -10.80
CA VAL A 119 -4.72 -15.21 -10.15
C VAL A 119 -4.53 -13.78 -10.61
N SER A 120 -5.62 -13.14 -11.02
CA SER A 120 -5.65 -11.72 -11.36
C SER A 120 -6.70 -11.00 -10.54
N LEU A 121 -6.26 -9.97 -9.85
CA LEU A 121 -7.05 -9.08 -9.04
C LEU A 121 -7.22 -7.76 -9.78
N LEU A 122 -8.47 -7.35 -9.99
CA LEU A 122 -8.85 -6.03 -10.49
C LEU A 122 -9.61 -5.32 -9.37
N VAL A 123 -9.26 -4.07 -9.06
CA VAL A 123 -9.88 -3.30 -7.97
C VAL A 123 -10.25 -1.91 -8.47
N CYS A 124 -11.45 -1.45 -8.13
CA CYS A 124 -11.92 -0.11 -8.44
C CYS A 124 -12.65 0.50 -7.25
N HIS A 125 -12.55 1.81 -7.12
CA HIS A 125 -13.31 2.56 -6.14
C HIS A 125 -14.76 2.74 -6.64
N CYS A 126 -15.72 2.23 -5.89
CA CYS A 126 -17.15 2.35 -6.18
C CYS A 126 -17.78 3.41 -5.27
N ALA A 127 -17.74 4.65 -5.72
CA ALA A 127 -18.32 5.80 -5.05
C ALA A 127 -19.19 6.60 -6.02
N ALA A 128 -20.30 7.14 -5.51
CA ALA A 128 -21.04 8.19 -6.20
C ALA A 128 -20.12 9.43 -6.40
N PRO A 129 -20.41 10.30 -7.38
CA PRO A 129 -19.69 11.56 -7.54
C PRO A 129 -19.57 12.31 -6.20
N PHE A 130 -18.41 12.92 -5.95
CA PHE A 130 -18.09 13.55 -4.66
C PHE A 130 -19.15 14.57 -4.18
N GLU A 131 -19.82 15.24 -5.12
CA GLU A 131 -20.89 16.23 -4.87
C GLU A 131 -22.17 15.61 -4.30
N GLU A 132 -22.44 14.34 -4.60
CA GLU A 132 -23.65 13.61 -4.18
C GLU A 132 -23.46 12.82 -2.88
N GLN A 133 -22.21 12.71 -2.39
CA GLN A 133 -21.87 11.94 -1.20
C GLN A 133 -22.06 12.73 0.09
N GLY A 134 -22.77 12.13 1.06
CA GLY A 134 -22.82 12.64 2.43
C GLY A 134 -21.46 12.57 3.13
N GLU A 135 -21.26 13.38 4.17
CA GLU A 135 -19.97 13.46 4.88
C GLU A 135 -19.49 12.10 5.42
N ALA A 136 -20.39 11.34 6.05
CA ALA A 136 -20.06 10.00 6.55
C ALA A 136 -19.65 9.02 5.42
N GLU A 137 -20.24 9.14 4.24
CA GLU A 137 -19.92 8.27 3.10
C GLU A 137 -18.57 8.59 2.48
N ARG A 138 -18.12 9.85 2.58
CA ARG A 138 -16.79 10.26 2.12
C ARG A 138 -15.66 9.63 2.92
N HIS A 139 -15.97 9.10 4.10
CA HIS A 139 -15.04 8.40 4.99
C HIS A 139 -15.23 6.87 4.96
N VAL A 140 -15.91 6.34 3.94
CA VAL A 140 -16.02 4.89 3.72
C VAL A 140 -15.46 4.56 2.35
N LEU A 141 -14.31 3.88 2.33
CA LEU A 141 -13.70 3.39 1.10
C LEU A 141 -14.42 2.12 0.64
N ARG A 142 -15.17 2.23 -0.45
CA ARG A 142 -15.89 1.11 -1.07
C ARG A 142 -15.12 0.62 -2.28
N LEU A 143 -14.50 -0.54 -2.16
CA LEU A 143 -13.75 -1.18 -3.25
C LEU A 143 -14.59 -2.30 -3.86
N GLN A 144 -14.86 -2.21 -5.16
CA GLN A 144 -15.31 -3.35 -5.94
C GLN A 144 -14.09 -4.05 -6.52
N PHE A 145 -14.03 -5.37 -6.36
CA PHE A 145 -12.92 -6.16 -6.87
C PHE A 145 -13.39 -7.40 -7.62
N PHE A 146 -12.57 -7.83 -8.57
CA PHE A 146 -12.75 -9.06 -9.33
C PHE A 146 -11.53 -9.95 -9.13
N VAL A 147 -11.76 -11.22 -8.81
CA VAL A 147 -10.72 -12.25 -8.76
C VAL A 147 -10.95 -13.17 -9.93
N VAL A 148 -10.01 -13.18 -10.87
CA VAL A 148 -10.01 -14.08 -12.02
C VAL A 148 -8.96 -15.15 -11.78
N LEU A 149 -9.40 -16.39 -11.77
CA LEU A 149 -8.57 -17.57 -11.60
C LEU A 149 -8.46 -18.28 -12.96
N THR A 150 -7.26 -18.35 -13.53
CA THR A 150 -7.02 -19.04 -14.81
C THR A 150 -6.08 -20.23 -14.62
N SER A 151 -6.51 -21.42 -15.02
CA SER A 151 -5.69 -22.64 -14.93
C SER A 151 -4.52 -22.58 -15.91
N GLN A 152 -3.32 -22.95 -15.43
CA GLN A 152 -2.10 -23.05 -16.23
C GLN A 152 -2.07 -24.31 -17.11
N ARG A 153 -2.99 -25.27 -16.90
CA ARG A 153 -3.14 -26.44 -17.77
C ARG A 153 -3.64 -25.99 -19.15
N GLU A 154 -2.69 -25.75 -20.05
CA GLU A 154 -2.96 -25.44 -21.46
C GLU A 154 -3.54 -26.69 -22.17
N LEU A 155 -4.84 -26.67 -22.52
CA LEU A 155 -5.47 -27.72 -23.34
C LEU A 155 -5.23 -27.57 -24.84
N PHE A 156 -4.80 -26.38 -25.27
CA PHE A 156 -4.42 -26.16 -26.65
C PHE A 156 -2.90 -26.17 -26.71
N PRO A 157 -2.27 -27.10 -27.44
CA PRO A 157 -0.84 -27.03 -27.66
C PRO A 157 -0.57 -25.69 -28.34
N ARG A 158 0.30 -24.88 -27.75
CA ARG A 158 0.91 -23.78 -28.51
C ARG A 158 1.48 -24.39 -29.77
N LEU A 159 1.13 -23.86 -30.93
CA LEU A 159 1.81 -24.18 -32.18
C LEU A 159 3.31 -23.84 -32.13
N THR A 160 3.78 -23.25 -31.03
CA THR A 160 5.16 -22.92 -30.71
C THR A 160 5.35 -22.93 -29.18
N ALA A 161 5.77 -24.06 -28.59
CA ALA A 161 6.75 -24.13 -27.50
C ALA A 161 6.64 -25.42 -26.67
N ASP A 162 7.39 -26.45 -27.08
CA ASP A 162 7.87 -27.47 -26.14
C ASP A 162 9.32 -27.88 -26.51
N MET A 163 10.21 -26.88 -26.58
CA MET A 163 11.67 -27.13 -26.64
C MET A 163 12.32 -27.21 -25.25
N ARG A 164 11.54 -27.18 -24.16
CA ARG A 164 12.08 -27.25 -22.78
C ARG A 164 11.76 -28.55 -22.03
N ARG A 165 11.13 -29.54 -22.67
CA ARG A 165 10.86 -30.86 -22.07
C ARG A 165 11.98 -31.91 -22.22
N PHE A 166 13.20 -31.50 -22.57
CA PHE A 166 14.38 -32.38 -22.47
C PHE A 166 15.17 -32.13 -21.18
N ARG A 167 14.51 -32.28 -20.03
CA ARG A 167 15.20 -32.65 -18.79
C ARG A 167 14.50 -33.87 -18.21
N LYS A 168 15.08 -35.05 -18.48
CA LYS A 168 14.61 -36.37 -18.01
C LYS A 168 14.47 -36.38 -16.48
N PRO A 169 13.35 -36.86 -15.91
CA PRO A 169 13.35 -37.42 -14.57
C PRO A 169 13.99 -38.83 -14.58
N PRO A 170 14.56 -39.30 -13.46
CA PRO A 170 15.15 -40.63 -13.36
C PRO A 170 14.05 -41.71 -13.42
N ARG A 171 14.34 -42.80 -14.14
CA ARG A 171 13.45 -43.95 -14.32
C ARG A 171 13.41 -44.78 -13.03
N LEU A 172 12.20 -45.08 -12.54
CA LEU A 172 11.96 -46.20 -11.62
C LEU A 172 11.48 -47.42 -12.41
N PRO A 173 11.78 -48.66 -11.98
CA PRO A 173 11.41 -49.88 -12.69
C PRO A 173 9.92 -50.21 -12.50
N PRO A 174 9.26 -50.87 -13.48
CA PRO A 174 7.89 -51.34 -13.34
C PRO A 174 7.82 -52.64 -12.54
N GLU A 175 6.91 -52.73 -11.57
CA GLU A 175 6.46 -54.00 -10.98
C GLU A 175 5.30 -54.61 -11.77
N PRO A 176 5.12 -55.94 -11.75
CA PRO A 176 4.19 -56.67 -12.60
C PRO A 176 2.77 -56.78 -12.04
N GLU A 177 1.79 -56.80 -12.94
CA GLU A 177 0.37 -57.04 -12.66
C GLU A 177 0.09 -58.48 -12.16
N ALA A 178 -0.94 -58.60 -11.32
CA ALA A 178 -1.69 -59.83 -11.12
C ALA A 178 -3.22 -59.55 -11.13
N PRO A 179 -4.05 -60.42 -11.76
CA PRO A 179 -5.47 -60.18 -11.96
C PRO A 179 -6.38 -60.90 -10.95
N GLY A 180 -7.60 -60.41 -10.72
CA GLY A 180 -8.71 -61.27 -10.26
C GLY A 180 -9.84 -60.63 -9.44
N SER A 181 -11.05 -60.69 -10.02
CA SER A 181 -12.31 -61.15 -9.39
C SER A 181 -13.09 -60.31 -8.36
N SER A 182 -14.16 -59.68 -8.87
CA SER A 182 -15.60 -59.84 -8.54
C SER A 182 -16.22 -59.61 -7.13
N ALA A 183 -17.44 -59.03 -7.22
CA ALA A 183 -18.63 -59.13 -6.37
C ALA A 183 -18.95 -58.01 -5.34
N GLY A 184 -20.14 -57.42 -5.50
CA GLY A 184 -20.88 -56.70 -4.43
C GLY A 184 -21.78 -55.55 -4.89
N SER A 185 -23.06 -55.82 -5.16
CA SER A 185 -24.17 -54.84 -5.10
C SER A 185 -24.90 -54.99 -3.74
N PRO A 186 -25.98 -54.25 -3.37
CA PRO A 186 -26.54 -52.97 -3.83
C PRO A 186 -26.82 -51.98 -2.65
N GLY A 187 -27.38 -50.80 -2.92
CA GLY A 187 -27.91 -49.93 -1.85
C GLY A 187 -28.58 -48.65 -2.36
N GLU A 188 -29.87 -48.73 -2.67
CA GLU A 188 -30.75 -47.56 -2.81
C GLU A 188 -30.95 -46.87 -1.45
N ALA A 189 -30.83 -45.55 -1.40
CA ALA A 189 -31.38 -44.74 -0.32
C ALA A 189 -31.78 -43.35 -0.85
N SER A 190 -33.09 -43.16 -0.95
CA SER A 190 -33.87 -42.01 -0.49
C SER A 190 -33.36 -40.59 -0.74
N GLY A 191 -34.19 -39.85 -1.48
CA GLY A 191 -34.05 -38.41 -1.66
C GLY A 191 -34.29 -37.61 -0.38
N LEU A 192 -33.80 -36.37 -0.42
CA LEU A 192 -34.26 -35.24 0.37
C LEU A 192 -33.96 -33.98 -0.44
N GLY A 193 -35.03 -33.31 -0.87
CA GLY A 193 -34.95 -31.99 -1.47
C GLY A 193 -34.39 -30.99 -0.46
N LEU A 194 -33.36 -30.28 -0.86
CA LEU A 194 -32.86 -29.10 -0.17
C LEU A 194 -32.90 -27.95 -1.17
N ALA A 195 -33.56 -26.88 -0.72
CA ALA A 195 -33.70 -25.60 -1.41
C ALA A 195 -32.36 -25.09 -1.97
N PRO A 196 -32.36 -24.30 -3.06
CA PRO A 196 -31.14 -23.78 -3.64
C PRO A 196 -30.53 -22.74 -2.69
N GLY A 197 -29.63 -23.20 -1.82
CA GLY A 197 -28.60 -22.34 -1.25
C GLY A 197 -27.67 -21.84 -2.36
N PRO A 198 -26.97 -20.71 -2.16
CA PRO A 198 -25.97 -20.25 -3.13
C PRO A 198 -24.98 -21.38 -3.39
N THR A 199 -24.82 -21.74 -4.65
CA THR A 199 -23.88 -22.76 -5.12
C THR A 199 -22.50 -22.48 -4.52
N PRO A 200 -21.87 -23.46 -3.85
CA PRO A 200 -20.59 -23.25 -3.20
C PRO A 200 -19.55 -22.83 -4.25
N LEU A 201 -18.85 -21.73 -3.98
CA LEU A 201 -17.78 -21.25 -4.84
C LEU A 201 -16.72 -22.35 -5.00
N PHE A 202 -16.15 -22.44 -6.21
CA PHE A 202 -15.02 -23.33 -6.49
C PHE A 202 -13.94 -23.17 -5.40
N PRO A 203 -13.56 -24.23 -4.65
CA PRO A 203 -12.78 -24.07 -3.43
C PRO A 203 -11.45 -23.32 -3.60
N PRO A 204 -10.65 -23.55 -4.66
CA PRO A 204 -9.48 -22.73 -4.94
C PRO A 204 -9.80 -21.25 -5.17
N LEU A 205 -10.90 -20.94 -5.86
CA LEU A 205 -11.34 -19.55 -6.04
C LEU A 205 -11.72 -18.93 -4.69
N ALA A 206 -12.44 -19.66 -3.83
CA ALA A 206 -12.81 -19.17 -2.50
C ALA A 206 -11.58 -18.85 -1.64
N ALA A 207 -10.55 -19.71 -1.68
CA ALA A 207 -9.29 -19.47 -1.00
C ALA A 207 -8.60 -18.18 -1.52
N GLU A 208 -8.50 -18.03 -2.84
CA GLU A 208 -7.89 -16.83 -3.46
C GLU A 208 -8.69 -15.55 -3.21
N VAL A 209 -10.02 -15.64 -3.13
CA VAL A 209 -10.87 -14.51 -2.73
C VAL A 209 -10.58 -14.10 -1.28
N GLY A 210 -10.37 -15.06 -0.38
CA GLY A 210 -9.93 -14.79 1.00
C GLY A 210 -8.58 -14.08 1.05
N VAL A 211 -7.60 -14.58 0.29
CA VAL A 211 -6.27 -13.96 0.16
C VAL A 211 -6.37 -12.54 -0.41
N ALA A 212 -7.15 -12.34 -1.47
CA ALA A 212 -7.36 -11.03 -2.08
C ALA A 212 -7.98 -10.04 -1.09
N ARG A 213 -9.03 -10.44 -0.35
CA ARG A 213 -9.66 -9.58 0.68
C ARG A 213 -8.67 -9.20 1.78
N ALA A 214 -7.89 -10.16 2.28
CA ALA A 214 -6.88 -9.90 3.30
C ALA A 214 -5.79 -8.93 2.80
N ARG A 215 -5.29 -9.14 1.57
CA ARG A 215 -4.32 -8.25 0.93
C ARG A 215 -4.86 -6.83 0.75
N LEU A 216 -6.11 -6.68 0.30
CA LEU A 216 -6.74 -5.37 0.14
C LEU A 216 -6.92 -4.66 1.49
N ALA A 217 -7.38 -5.35 2.52
CA ALA A 217 -7.50 -4.78 3.86
C ALA A 217 -6.14 -4.31 4.41
N GLN A 218 -5.10 -5.13 4.26
CA GLN A 218 -3.74 -4.77 4.66
C GLN A 218 -3.20 -3.57 3.86
N LEU A 219 -3.39 -3.57 2.54
CA LEU A 219 -2.98 -2.49 1.67
C LEU A 219 -3.63 -1.17 2.07
N VAL A 220 -4.95 -1.16 2.27
CA VAL A 220 -5.68 0.05 2.65
C VAL A 220 -5.23 0.56 4.01
N ARG A 221 -4.96 -0.33 4.97
CA ARG A 221 -4.42 0.05 6.29
C ARG A 221 -3.04 0.69 6.18
N LEU A 222 -2.11 0.08 5.44
CA LEU A 222 -0.75 0.60 5.26
C LEU A 222 -0.77 1.92 4.50
N ALA A 223 -1.50 1.98 3.39
CA ALA A 223 -1.64 3.19 2.60
C ALA A 223 -2.33 4.31 3.38
N GLY A 224 -3.30 3.98 4.25
CA GLY A 224 -3.92 4.94 5.15
C GLY A 224 -2.90 5.58 6.08
N GLY A 225 -2.01 4.77 6.68
CA GLY A 225 -0.90 5.27 7.51
C GLY A 225 0.05 6.18 6.73
N HIS A 226 0.52 5.73 5.56
CA HIS A 226 1.45 6.53 4.74
C HIS A 226 0.80 7.82 4.22
N CYS A 227 -0.46 7.78 3.79
CA CYS A 227 -1.20 8.94 3.32
C CYS A 227 -1.41 9.96 4.46
N ARG A 228 -1.74 9.49 5.67
CA ARG A 228 -1.86 10.34 6.87
C ARG A 228 -0.52 11.00 7.21
N ARG A 229 0.54 10.19 7.30
CA ARG A 229 1.92 10.65 7.54
C ARG A 229 2.31 11.74 6.54
N ASP A 230 2.13 11.50 5.25
CA ASP A 230 2.53 12.44 4.20
C ASP A 230 1.68 13.71 4.21
N THR A 231 0.40 13.61 4.60
CA THR A 231 -0.48 14.78 4.77
C THR A 231 -0.02 15.65 5.93
N LEU A 232 0.26 15.05 7.09
CA LEU A 232 0.79 15.76 8.26
C LEU A 232 2.16 16.37 7.96
N TRP A 233 3.03 15.62 7.26
CA TRP A 233 4.33 16.09 6.80
C TRP A 233 4.21 17.31 5.89
N LYS A 234 3.34 17.27 4.88
CA LYS A 234 3.09 18.41 3.98
C LYS A 234 2.59 19.64 4.76
N ARG A 235 1.63 19.44 5.67
CA ARG A 235 1.09 20.51 6.53
C ARG A 235 2.14 21.13 7.43
N LEU A 236 3.09 20.35 7.95
CA LEU A 236 4.18 20.83 8.79
C LEU A 236 5.07 21.85 8.03
N PHE A 237 5.35 21.58 6.75
CA PHE A 237 6.18 22.45 5.91
C PHE A 237 5.46 23.72 5.46
N LEU A 238 4.14 23.71 5.40
CA LEU A 238 3.33 24.90 5.08
C LEU A 238 3.20 25.79 6.33
N LEU A 239 3.52 27.09 6.21
CA LEU A 239 3.38 28.07 7.31
C LEU A 239 1.92 28.30 7.65
N GLU A 240 1.12 28.54 6.60
CA GLU A 240 -0.33 28.57 6.60
C GLU A 240 -0.74 28.41 5.12
N PRO A 241 -1.54 27.40 4.73
CA PRO A 241 -1.94 27.27 3.34
C PRO A 241 -2.84 28.46 2.95
N PRO A 242 -2.52 29.24 1.90
CA PRO A 242 -3.36 30.35 1.48
C PRO A 242 -4.67 29.84 0.83
N GLY A 243 -5.78 30.51 1.13
CA GLY A 243 -7.05 30.36 0.39
C GLY A 243 -7.64 28.93 0.39
N PRO A 244 -7.93 28.33 -0.78
CA PRO A 244 -8.66 27.06 -0.90
C PRO A 244 -7.89 25.84 -0.34
N ASP A 245 -6.58 25.92 -0.22
CA ASP A 245 -5.76 24.84 0.34
C ASP A 245 -5.94 24.70 1.86
N ARG A 246 -6.38 25.75 2.57
CA ARG A 246 -6.74 25.68 3.99
C ARG A 246 -7.96 24.78 4.24
N LEU A 247 -8.90 24.71 3.29
CA LEU A 247 -10.04 23.81 3.36
C LEU A 247 -9.65 22.36 3.04
N ARG A 248 -8.60 22.16 2.23
CA ARG A 248 -8.15 20.83 1.78
C ARG A 248 -7.13 20.17 2.71
N LEU A 249 -6.14 20.93 3.15
CA LEU A 249 -5.04 20.48 4.00
C LEU A 249 -5.29 20.81 5.48
N GLY A 250 -6.30 21.60 5.82
CA GLY A 250 -6.54 22.06 7.18
C GLY A 250 -5.60 23.21 7.60
N GLY A 251 -5.79 23.69 8.81
CA GLY A 251 -4.98 24.78 9.38
C GLY A 251 -3.61 24.30 9.87
N ARG A 252 -2.97 25.17 10.67
CA ARG A 252 -1.71 24.89 11.38
C ARG A 252 -1.80 23.55 12.11
N LEU A 253 -0.74 22.75 12.01
CA LEU A 253 -0.64 21.45 12.69
C LEU A 253 -0.85 21.64 14.21
N ALA A 254 -1.65 20.78 14.83
CA ALA A 254 -1.80 20.75 16.29
C ALA A 254 -0.66 19.93 16.94
N LEU A 255 -0.47 20.05 18.26
CA LEU A 255 0.55 19.29 18.99
C LEU A 255 0.30 17.76 18.91
N ALA A 256 -0.94 17.32 19.15
CA ALA A 256 -1.29 15.90 19.05
C ALA A 256 -1.03 15.32 17.64
N GLU A 257 -1.22 16.15 16.60
CA GLU A 257 -0.92 15.76 15.22
C GLU A 257 0.58 15.69 14.92
N LEU A 258 1.40 16.51 15.59
CA LEU A 258 2.85 16.39 15.54
C LEU A 258 3.31 15.09 16.21
N GLU A 259 2.78 14.77 17.38
CA GLU A 259 3.10 13.52 18.08
C GLU A 259 2.70 12.31 17.23
N GLU A 260 1.51 12.33 16.63
CA GLU A 260 1.07 11.32 15.64
C GLU A 260 2.07 11.19 14.48
N LEU A 261 2.55 12.31 13.94
CA LEU A 261 3.54 12.31 12.86
C LEU A 261 4.87 11.68 13.32
N LEU A 262 5.35 12.02 14.52
CA LEU A 262 6.62 11.54 15.07
C LEU A 262 6.63 10.02 15.27
N GLU A 263 5.48 9.41 15.60
CA GLU A 263 5.32 7.95 15.68
C GLU A 263 5.34 7.25 14.31
N ALA A 264 5.08 7.98 13.23
CA ALA A 264 5.00 7.44 11.87
C ALA A 264 6.26 7.68 11.01
N VAL A 265 7.30 8.31 11.57
CA VAL A 265 8.52 8.73 10.86
C VAL A 265 9.77 8.23 11.59
N HIS A 266 10.93 8.40 10.96
CA HIS A 266 12.19 7.88 11.49
C HIS A 266 12.99 8.99 12.16
N ALA A 267 13.23 8.89 13.46
CA ALA A 267 14.09 9.83 14.19
C ALA A 267 15.46 9.23 14.45
N LYS A 268 16.52 10.03 14.28
CA LYS A 268 17.90 9.66 14.58
C LYS A 268 18.54 10.73 15.45
N SER A 269 19.21 10.33 16.55
CA SER A 269 19.93 11.27 17.40
C SER A 269 21.06 11.94 16.62
N ILE A 270 21.36 13.20 16.91
CA ILE A 270 22.52 13.87 16.30
C ILE A 270 23.84 13.17 16.64
N GLY A 271 23.93 12.53 17.80
CA GLY A 271 25.09 11.72 18.21
C GLY A 271 25.30 10.47 17.34
N ASP A 272 24.19 9.84 16.93
CA ASP A 272 24.23 8.68 16.02
C ASP A 272 24.55 9.08 14.57
N ILE A 273 24.41 10.37 14.23
CA ILE A 273 24.77 10.93 12.92
C ILE A 273 26.24 11.33 12.92
N ASP A 274 26.68 12.01 13.98
CA ASP A 274 28.07 12.38 14.21
C ASP A 274 28.36 12.40 15.73
N PRO A 275 29.20 11.48 16.25
CA PRO A 275 29.53 11.41 17.67
C PRO A 275 30.13 12.71 18.26
N GLN A 276 30.71 13.59 17.43
CA GLN A 276 31.22 14.88 17.90
C GLN A 276 30.11 15.80 18.43
N LEU A 277 28.86 15.55 18.05
CA LEU A 277 27.70 16.34 18.45
C LEU A 277 27.09 15.90 19.79
N ASP A 278 27.58 14.81 20.40
CA ASP A 278 27.10 14.30 21.69
C ASP A 278 27.15 15.33 22.82
N CYS A 279 28.08 16.30 22.72
CA CYS A 279 28.18 17.38 23.70
C CYS A 279 26.86 18.15 23.86
N PHE A 280 26.08 18.35 22.79
CA PHE A 280 24.80 19.05 22.84
C PHE A 280 23.69 18.25 23.53
N LEU A 281 23.79 16.92 23.55
CA LEU A 281 22.78 16.04 24.16
C LEU A 281 22.81 16.07 25.69
N SER A 282 23.94 16.47 26.28
CA SER A 282 24.15 16.57 27.74
C SER A 282 23.92 17.98 28.30
N MET A 283 23.52 18.94 27.46
CA MET A 283 23.29 20.33 27.86
C MET A 283 22.06 20.46 28.77
N THR A 284 22.07 21.48 29.64
CA THR A 284 20.98 21.71 30.60
C THR A 284 19.66 22.14 29.95
N VAL A 285 18.54 21.90 30.63
CA VAL A 285 17.20 22.42 30.29
C VAL A 285 17.24 23.92 29.97
N SER A 286 17.96 24.70 30.78
CA SER A 286 18.07 26.15 30.59
C SER A 286 18.76 26.52 29.27
N TRP A 287 19.77 25.74 28.85
CA TRP A 287 20.48 25.95 27.59
C TRP A 287 19.55 25.66 26.41
N TYR A 288 18.81 24.54 26.45
CA TYR A 288 17.80 24.20 25.43
C TYR A 288 16.72 25.28 25.30
N GLN A 289 16.24 25.85 26.41
CA GLN A 289 15.29 26.97 26.38
C GLN A 289 15.88 28.20 25.67
N SER A 290 17.17 28.49 25.86
CA SER A 290 17.85 29.57 25.12
C SER A 290 18.01 29.23 23.65
N LEU A 291 18.42 28.00 23.33
CA LEU A 291 18.59 27.55 21.95
C LEU A 291 17.29 27.70 21.17
N ILE A 292 16.16 27.31 21.77
CA ILE A 292 14.83 27.46 21.15
C ILE A 292 14.55 28.94 20.79
N LYS A 293 14.83 29.88 21.72
CA LYS A 293 14.64 31.33 21.47
C LYS A 293 15.54 31.84 20.34
N VAL A 294 16.81 31.44 20.33
CA VAL A 294 17.77 31.86 19.29
C VAL A 294 17.37 31.30 17.93
N LEU A 295 16.96 30.03 17.85
CA LEU A 295 16.51 29.40 16.61
C LEU A 295 15.24 30.06 16.07
N LEU A 296 14.26 30.37 16.92
CA LEU A 296 13.05 31.09 16.53
C LEU A 296 13.37 32.49 15.99
N SER A 297 14.34 33.18 16.59
CA SER A 297 14.78 34.50 16.12
C SER A 297 15.56 34.41 14.80
N ARG A 298 16.40 33.39 14.63
CA ARG A 298 17.27 33.23 13.45
C ARG A 298 16.51 32.69 12.23
N PHE A 299 15.53 31.81 12.46
CA PHE A 299 14.81 31.08 11.41
C PHE A 299 13.28 31.17 11.54
N PRO A 300 12.69 32.38 11.59
CA PRO A 300 11.27 32.57 11.91
C PRO A 300 10.32 31.86 10.93
N GLN A 301 10.69 31.77 9.65
CA GLN A 301 9.86 31.14 8.61
C GLN A 301 10.04 29.61 8.54
N SER A 302 11.15 29.10 9.07
CA SER A 302 11.49 27.67 9.03
C SER A 302 11.20 26.95 10.34
N CYS A 303 10.92 27.68 11.42
CA CYS A 303 10.59 27.09 12.70
C CYS A 303 9.07 26.83 12.86
N ARG A 304 8.73 25.73 13.51
CA ARG A 304 7.39 25.47 14.07
C ARG A 304 7.55 25.12 15.53
N HIS A 305 6.99 25.94 16.41
CA HIS A 305 7.05 25.73 17.85
C HIS A 305 5.69 25.28 18.37
N PHE A 306 5.72 24.19 19.12
CA PHE A 306 4.58 23.57 19.78
C PHE A 306 4.89 23.46 21.27
N GLN A 307 3.94 23.84 22.09
CA GLN A 307 4.08 23.85 23.53
C GLN A 307 2.83 23.23 24.15
N SER A 308 3.04 22.30 25.08
CA SER A 308 1.94 21.80 25.90
C SER A 308 1.54 22.89 26.91
N PRO A 309 0.25 23.24 27.01
CA PRO A 309 -0.23 24.24 27.97
C PRO A 309 -0.01 23.83 29.43
N ASP A 310 0.14 22.53 29.70
CA ASP A 310 0.01 22.00 31.06
C ASP A 310 1.30 21.34 31.58
N LEU A 311 2.26 21.01 30.69
CA LEU A 311 3.35 20.06 31.00
C LEU A 311 4.76 20.58 30.74
N GLY A 312 4.95 21.87 30.43
CA GLY A 312 6.30 22.43 30.20
C GLY A 312 7.10 21.78 29.06
N THR A 313 6.45 20.88 28.30
CA THR A 313 6.99 20.18 27.14
C THR A 313 6.94 21.07 25.91
N GLN A 314 8.06 21.13 25.19
CA GLN A 314 8.21 21.94 23.99
C GLN A 314 8.81 21.09 22.87
N TYR A 315 8.24 21.27 21.69
CA TYR A 315 8.76 20.73 20.44
C TYR A 315 9.06 21.90 19.52
N LEU A 316 10.32 22.08 19.15
CA LEU A 316 10.73 23.01 18.10
C LEU A 316 11.20 22.22 16.89
N VAL A 317 10.43 22.32 15.82
CA VAL A 317 10.77 21.78 14.51
C VAL A 317 11.48 22.85 13.70
N VAL A 318 12.66 22.55 13.16
CA VAL A 318 13.45 23.41 12.27
C VAL A 318 13.49 22.78 10.88
N LEU A 319 12.78 23.39 9.95
CA LEU A 319 12.55 22.91 8.59
C LEU A 319 13.63 23.42 7.62
N ASN A 320 13.86 22.67 6.55
CA ASN A 320 14.61 23.16 5.39
C ASN A 320 13.67 23.33 4.19
N GLN A 321 13.45 24.57 3.76
CA GLN A 321 12.54 24.86 2.64
C GLN A 321 13.07 24.32 1.29
N LYS A 322 14.39 24.08 1.18
CA LYS A 322 14.99 23.51 -0.03
C LYS A 322 15.00 21.99 -0.03
N PHE A 323 14.97 21.37 1.16
CA PHE A 323 15.10 19.94 1.34
C PHE A 323 14.05 19.43 2.32
N THR A 324 12.98 18.84 1.78
CA THR A 324 11.76 18.53 2.55
C THR A 324 11.71 17.10 3.06
N ASP A 325 12.76 16.29 2.88
CA ASP A 325 12.76 14.89 3.32
C ASP A 325 13.17 14.72 4.79
N CYS A 326 13.72 15.76 5.43
CA CYS A 326 14.02 15.76 6.85
C CYS A 326 13.78 17.12 7.53
N PHE A 327 13.73 17.10 8.87
CA PHE A 327 13.81 18.30 9.71
C PHE A 327 14.59 18.03 10.99
N VAL A 328 15.06 19.08 11.66
CA VAL A 328 15.69 18.95 12.98
C VAL A 328 14.63 19.20 14.05
N LEU A 329 14.56 18.33 15.04
CA LEU A 329 13.64 18.43 16.17
C LEU A 329 14.43 18.69 17.44
N VAL A 330 14.07 19.78 18.13
CA VAL A 330 14.50 20.06 19.50
C VAL A 330 13.34 19.71 20.43
N PHE A 331 13.55 18.73 21.31
CA PHE A 331 12.59 18.33 22.34
C PHE A 331 13.09 18.75 23.72
N LEU A 332 12.18 19.30 24.52
CA LEU A 332 12.45 19.74 25.89
C LEU A 332 11.26 19.43 26.77
N ASP A 333 11.46 18.65 27.82
CA ASP A 333 10.55 18.48 28.94
C ASP A 333 11.17 19.12 30.18
N SER A 334 10.62 20.25 30.60
CA SER A 334 11.16 21.01 31.73
C SER A 334 10.91 20.34 33.09
N HIS A 335 9.89 19.49 33.19
CA HIS A 335 9.51 18.84 34.46
C HIS A 335 10.32 17.56 34.69
N LEU A 336 10.47 16.75 33.65
CA LEU A 336 11.28 15.52 33.71
C LEU A 336 12.76 15.78 33.44
N GLY A 337 13.13 16.99 33.04
CA GLY A 337 14.50 17.34 32.65
C GLY A 337 14.98 16.59 31.42
N LYS A 338 14.06 16.08 30.59
CA LYS A 338 14.40 15.32 29.38
C LYS A 338 14.62 16.27 28.22
N THR A 339 15.74 16.10 27.53
CA THR A 339 16.09 16.90 26.35
C THR A 339 16.51 15.98 25.23
N SER A 340 16.22 16.38 23.99
CA SER A 340 16.70 15.65 22.82
C SER A 340 16.89 16.58 21.64
N LEU A 341 17.89 16.27 20.82
CA LEU A 341 18.14 16.91 19.55
C LEU A 341 18.28 15.81 18.50
N THR A 342 17.31 15.73 17.59
CA THR A 342 17.21 14.63 16.63
C THR A 342 16.99 15.16 15.23
N VAL A 343 17.42 14.41 14.21
CA VAL A 343 17.01 14.62 12.82
C VAL A 343 15.92 13.61 12.50
N VAL A 344 14.79 14.11 11.99
CA VAL A 344 13.60 13.32 11.67
C VAL A 344 13.47 13.21 10.16
N PHE A 345 13.30 12.00 9.64
CA PHE A 345 13.24 11.66 8.22
C PHE A 345 11.88 11.08 7.86
N ARG A 346 11.31 11.52 6.72
CA ARG A 346 10.03 10.98 6.22
C ARG A 346 10.13 9.50 5.87
N GLU A 347 11.22 9.13 5.22
CA GLU A 347 11.57 7.76 4.81
C GLU A 347 12.76 7.25 5.62
N PRO A 348 13.02 5.93 5.64
CA PRO A 348 14.18 5.38 6.35
C PRO A 348 15.49 6.05 5.96
N PHE A 349 16.41 6.16 6.91
CA PHE A 349 17.71 6.80 6.71
C PHE A 349 18.44 6.16 5.52
N PRO A 350 18.93 6.94 4.53
CA PRO A 350 19.61 6.39 3.38
C PRO A 350 20.89 5.68 3.82
N VAL A 351 20.95 4.36 3.61
CA VAL A 351 22.16 3.58 3.85
C VAL A 351 23.09 3.79 2.66
N GLN A 352 24.33 4.22 2.92
CA GLN A 352 25.33 4.34 1.86
C GLN A 352 25.62 2.95 1.27
N PRO A 353 25.47 2.75 -0.05
CA PRO A 353 25.88 1.51 -0.69
C PRO A 353 27.37 1.27 -0.44
N GLN A 354 27.77 0.04 -0.13
CA GLN A 354 29.16 -0.30 0.20
C GLN A 354 30.16 0.07 -0.90
N ASP A 355 29.71 0.23 -2.14
CA ASP A 355 30.53 0.51 -3.33
C ASP A 355 30.51 1.98 -3.79
N SER A 356 30.01 2.92 -2.98
CA SER A 356 29.93 4.33 -3.38
C SER A 356 30.99 5.20 -2.71
N GLU A 357 31.90 5.77 -3.51
CA GLU A 357 32.94 6.71 -3.05
C GLU A 357 32.39 8.07 -2.58
N SER A 358 31.15 8.41 -2.96
CA SER A 358 30.53 9.70 -2.63
C SER A 358 29.25 9.51 -1.81
N PRO A 359 29.01 10.36 -0.80
CA PRO A 359 27.77 10.28 -0.03
C PRO A 359 26.56 10.60 -0.91
N PRO A 360 25.38 9.98 -0.66
CA PRO A 360 24.16 10.32 -1.36
C PRO A 360 23.82 11.82 -1.25
N ALA A 361 23.29 12.43 -2.30
CA ALA A 361 22.90 13.86 -2.29
C ALA A 361 21.93 14.21 -1.15
N GLN A 362 21.08 13.25 -0.77
CA GLN A 362 20.18 13.35 0.38
C GLN A 362 20.94 13.51 1.70
N LEU A 363 22.03 12.76 1.88
CA LEU A 363 22.90 12.82 3.05
C LEU A 363 23.64 14.16 3.12
N VAL A 364 24.18 14.63 2.00
CA VAL A 364 24.85 15.94 1.89
C VAL A 364 23.89 17.08 2.26
N SER A 365 22.66 17.04 1.74
CA SER A 365 21.62 18.04 2.05
C SER A 365 21.22 18.01 3.53
N THR A 366 21.17 16.81 4.12
CA THR A 366 20.94 16.61 5.56
C THR A 366 22.03 17.26 6.39
N TYR A 367 23.31 17.04 6.05
CA TYR A 367 24.44 17.66 6.74
C TYR A 367 24.42 19.19 6.65
N HIS A 368 24.14 19.75 5.46
CA HIS A 368 24.05 21.21 5.31
C HIS A 368 22.90 21.81 6.14
N HIS A 369 21.77 21.10 6.27
CA HIS A 369 20.69 21.53 7.15
C HIS A 369 21.11 21.50 8.62
N LEU A 370 21.70 20.37 9.04
CA LEU A 370 22.16 20.15 10.40
C LEU A 370 23.22 21.19 10.80
N GLU A 371 24.19 21.48 9.94
CA GLU A 371 25.25 22.47 10.14
C GLU A 371 24.68 23.84 10.54
N SER A 372 23.60 24.29 9.88
CA SER A 372 22.96 25.58 10.19
C SER A 372 22.39 25.62 11.61
N VAL A 373 21.83 24.50 12.07
CA VAL A 373 21.30 24.36 13.43
C VAL A 373 22.42 24.24 14.45
N ILE A 374 23.44 23.40 14.18
CA ILE A 374 24.60 23.21 15.05
C ILE A 374 25.39 24.51 15.22
N ASN A 375 25.61 25.30 14.16
CA ASN A 375 26.22 26.61 14.26
C ASN A 375 25.45 27.56 15.20
N THR A 376 24.11 27.45 15.23
CA THR A 376 23.28 28.21 16.20
C THR A 376 23.45 27.68 17.63
N ALA A 377 23.57 26.36 17.79
CA ALA A 377 23.85 25.73 19.08
C ALA A 377 25.22 26.14 19.64
N CYS A 378 26.27 26.15 18.81
CA CYS A 378 27.60 26.65 19.16
C CYS A 378 27.54 28.12 19.60
N PHE A 379 26.85 28.98 18.84
CA PHE A 379 26.68 30.39 19.22
C PHE A 379 25.98 30.53 20.58
N THR A 380 24.94 29.74 20.83
CA THR A 380 24.21 29.74 22.11
C THR A 380 25.08 29.27 23.28
N LEU A 381 25.95 28.29 23.03
CA LEU A 381 26.93 27.82 24.02
C LEU A 381 27.93 28.95 24.37
N TRP A 382 28.50 29.60 23.35
CA TRP A 382 29.51 30.65 23.54
C TRP A 382 28.94 31.89 24.24
N THR A 383 27.74 32.32 23.86
CA THR A 383 27.08 33.50 24.45
C THR A 383 26.64 33.32 25.90
N ARG A 384 26.65 32.10 26.44
CA ARG A 384 26.39 31.82 27.86
C ARG A 384 27.65 31.57 28.69
N LEU A 385 28.81 31.44 28.04
CA LEU A 385 30.11 31.38 28.71
C LEU A 385 30.66 32.78 28.99
N LEU A 386 30.24 33.76 28.19
CA LEU A 386 30.39 35.20 28.40
C LEU A 386 29.29 35.71 29.33
#